data_AF-A0A0C3S1R4-F1
#
_entry.id   AF-A0A0C3S1R4-F1
#
_cell.length_a   1.000
_cell.length_b   1.000
_cell.length_c   1.000
_cell.angle_alpha   90.00
_cell.angle_beta   90.00
_cell.angle_gamma   90.00
#
_symmetry.space_group_name_H-M   'P 1'
#
loop_
_entity.id
_entity.type
_entity.pdbx_description
1 polymer ?
#
loop_
_entity_poly.entity_id
_entity_poly.type
_entity_poly.pdbx_seq_one_letter_code
_entity_poly.pdbx_strand_id
1 'polypeptide(L)'
;IPRPRNAFMIFRSDFYKKKPIESSTEHDHRLISRIIGHCWRKLPEGLRDMYKAQAKAEAEEHKAKYPDYRFRPVHRETPPQRR
;
A
#
# COMPACT_ATOMS: atom_id res chain seq x y z
N ILE A 1 0.97 -13.48 10.28
CA ILE A 1 1.22 -13.30 8.83
C ILE A 1 0.63 -11.94 8.43
N PRO A 2 1.41 -10.99 7.90
CA PRO A 2 0.91 -9.69 7.46
C PRO A 2 -0.04 -9.85 6.26
N ARG A 3 -0.92 -8.88 6.02
CA ARG A 3 -1.80 -8.91 4.85
C ARG A 3 -0.97 -8.85 3.55
N PRO A 4 -1.37 -9.55 2.48
CA PRO A 4 -0.80 -9.33 1.16
C PRO A 4 -1.02 -7.87 0.74
N ARG A 5 -0.02 -7.29 0.07
CA ARG A 5 -0.06 -5.89 -0.34
C ARG A 5 -1.04 -5.72 -1.50
N ASN A 6 -1.89 -4.69 -1.41
CA ASN A 6 -2.71 -4.30 -2.55
C ASN A 6 -1.91 -3.45 -3.55
N ALA A 7 -2.49 -3.17 -4.72
CA ALA A 7 -1.83 -2.43 -5.81
C ALA A 7 -1.26 -1.07 -5.35
N PHE A 8 -2.02 -0.35 -4.52
CA PHE A 8 -1.57 0.94 -3.97
C PHE A 8 -0.40 0.79 -2.99
N MET A 9 -0.40 -0.26 -2.16
CA MET A 9 0.71 -0.52 -1.23
C MET A 9 2.00 -0.90 -1.96
N ILE A 10 1.90 -1.65 -3.07
CA ILE A 10 3.04 -1.95 -3.95
C ILE A 10 3.56 -0.65 -4.58
N PHE A 11 2.69 0.14 -5.19
CA PHE A 11 3.04 1.43 -5.78
C PHE A 11 3.69 2.38 -4.77
N ARG A 12 3.13 2.48 -3.55
CA ARG A 12 3.70 3.28 -2.47
C ARG A 12 5.12 2.83 -2.16
N SER A 13 5.35 1.53 -1.94
CA SER A 13 6.69 1.00 -1.68
C SER A 13 7.68 1.34 -2.80
N ASP A 14 7.26 1.21 -4.06
CA ASP A 14 8.09 1.60 -5.21
C ASP A 14 8.39 3.10 -5.23
N PHE A 15 7.41 3.94 -4.90
CA PHE A 15 7.57 5.38 -4.87
C PHE A 15 8.60 5.80 -3.81
N TYR A 16 8.54 5.20 -2.62
CA TYR A 16 9.53 5.41 -1.55
C TYR A 16 10.93 4.92 -1.94
N LYS A 17 11.05 3.85 -2.73
CA LYS A 17 12.36 3.38 -3.24
C LYS A 17 12.93 4.31 -4.31
N LYS A 18 12.08 4.83 -5.20
CA LYS A 18 12.47 5.69 -6.33
C LYS A 18 12.83 7.11 -5.92
N LYS A 19 12.18 7.63 -4.88
CA LYS A 19 12.58 8.88 -4.23
C LYS A 19 13.22 8.55 -2.89
N PRO A 20 14.55 8.40 -2.80
CA PRO A 20 15.20 8.56 -1.51
C PRO A 20 14.81 9.95 -1.04
N ILE A 21 13.91 10.00 -0.06
CA ILE A 21 13.52 11.24 0.59
C ILE A 21 14.81 11.67 1.28
N GLU A 22 15.56 12.56 0.63
CA GLU A 22 16.76 13.15 1.21
C GLU A 22 16.38 13.64 2.60
N SER A 23 17.14 13.21 3.59
CA SER A 23 16.91 13.23 5.05
C SER A 23 16.51 14.59 5.66
N SER A 24 16.37 15.62 4.83
CA SER A 24 15.99 16.98 5.20
C SER A 24 14.50 17.30 4.94
N THR A 25 13.80 16.53 4.08
CA THR A 25 12.44 16.88 3.67
C THR A 25 11.40 15.98 4.33
N GLU A 26 10.83 16.47 5.43
CA GLU A 26 9.56 16.05 6.04
C GLU A 26 9.29 14.52 6.12
N HIS A 27 9.65 13.93 7.25
CA HIS A 27 9.22 12.58 7.65
C HIS A 27 7.70 12.46 7.93
N ASP A 28 6.88 13.46 7.58
CA ASP A 28 5.45 13.38 7.78
C ASP A 28 4.82 12.42 6.75
N HIS A 29 4.68 11.16 7.18
CA HIS A 29 3.99 10.13 6.43
C HIS A 29 2.56 10.51 6.05
N ARG A 30 1.91 11.49 6.71
CA ARG A 30 0.58 12.00 6.34
C ARG A 30 0.64 12.74 5.01
N LEU A 31 1.57 13.70 4.87
CA LEU A 31 1.77 14.48 3.65
C LEU A 31 2.20 13.58 2.50
N ILE A 32 3.16 12.68 2.76
CA ILE A 32 3.63 11.73 1.75
C ILE A 32 2.47 10.84 1.27
N SER A 33 1.64 10.33 2.18
CA SER A 33 0.48 9.51 1.80
C SER A 33 -0.52 10.30 0.95
N ARG A 34 -0.70 11.60 1.25
CA ARG A 34 -1.59 12.49 0.48
C ARG A 34 -1.06 12.72 -0.93
N ILE A 35 0.24 12.97 -1.08
CA ILE A 35 0.91 13.15 -2.36
C ILE A 35 0.86 11.87 -3.19
N ILE A 36 1.22 10.73 -2.60
CA ILE A 36 1.18 9.42 -3.27
C ILE A 36 -0.25 9.08 -3.70
N GLY A 37 -1.24 9.38 -2.87
CA GLY A 37 -2.66 9.22 -3.22
C GLY A 37 -3.07 10.05 -4.44
N HIS A 38 -2.54 11.27 -4.57
CA HIS A 38 -2.76 12.10 -5.76
C HIS A 38 -2.05 11.54 -6.99
N CYS A 39 -0.78 11.14 -6.86
CA CYS A 39 -0.02 10.51 -7.95
C CYS A 39 -0.69 9.22 -8.45
N TRP A 40 -1.20 8.40 -7.53
CA TRP A 40 -1.91 7.16 -7.87
C TRP A 40 -3.17 7.42 -8.72
N ARG A 41 -3.95 8.45 -8.36
CA ARG A 41 -5.14 8.84 -9.13
C ARG A 41 -4.80 9.37 -10.52
N LYS A 42 -3.66 10.07 -10.64
CA LYS A 42 -3.13 10.59 -11.91
C LYS A 42 -2.41 9.55 -12.77
N LEU A 43 -2.13 8.36 -12.23
CA LEU A 43 -1.43 7.31 -12.94
C LEU A 43 -2.26 6.84 -14.15
N PRO A 44 -1.65 6.65 -15.35
CA PRO A 44 -2.30 6.01 -16.48
C PRO A 44 -2.88 4.65 -16.12
N GLU A 45 -4.01 4.29 -16.74
CA GLU A 45 -4.68 3.01 -16.46
C GLU A 45 -3.78 1.81 -16.71
N GLY A 46 -3.00 1.81 -17.81
CA GLY A 46 -2.06 0.72 -18.09
C GLY A 46 -1.06 0.47 -16.97
N LEU A 47 -0.47 1.52 -16.38
CA LEU A 47 0.42 1.37 -15.23
C LEU A 47 -0.34 0.93 -13.98
N ARG A 48 -1.56 1.43 -13.78
CA ARG A 48 -2.41 1.01 -12.65
C ARG A 48 -2.73 -0.48 -12.74
N ASP A 49 -2.98 -0.98 -13.94
CA ASP A 49 -3.27 -2.39 -14.20
C ASP A 49 -2.06 -3.29 -13.99
N MET A 50 -0.84 -2.82 -14.32
CA MET A 50 0.39 -3.52 -13.93
C MET A 50 0.46 -3.73 -12.41
N TYR A 51 0.19 -2.67 -11.62
CA TYR A 51 0.18 -2.78 -10.16
C TYR A 51 -0.97 -3.66 -9.62
N LYS A 52 -2.13 -3.68 -10.28
CA LYS A 52 -3.23 -4.59 -9.96
C LYS A 52 -2.83 -6.05 -10.23
N ALA A 53 -2.17 -6.32 -11.36
CA ALA A 53 -1.69 -7.66 -11.71
C ALA A 53 -0.67 -8.17 -10.70
N GLN A 54 0.29 -7.31 -10.30
CA GLN A 54 1.25 -7.64 -9.23
C GLN A 54 0.57 -7.94 -7.90
N ALA A 55 -0.42 -7.13 -7.51
CA ALA A 55 -1.18 -7.36 -6.29
C ALA A 55 -1.98 -8.67 -6.33
N LYS A 56 -2.51 -9.04 -7.50
CA LYS A 56 -3.20 -10.32 -7.69
C LYS A 56 -2.22 -11.48 -7.52
N ALA A 57 -1.05 -11.43 -8.16
CA ALA A 57 -0.01 -12.44 -8.03
C ALA A 57 0.46 -12.60 -6.58
N GLU A 58 0.69 -11.50 -5.85
CA GLU A 58 1.11 -11.56 -4.44
C GLU A 58 0.00 -12.09 -3.53
N ALA A 59 -1.28 -11.83 -3.84
CA ALA A 59 -2.40 -12.42 -3.13
C ALA A 59 -2.51 -13.94 -3.38
N GLU A 60 -2.26 -14.39 -4.61
CA GLU A 60 -2.25 -15.81 -4.98
C GLU A 60 -1.08 -16.55 -4.32
N GLU A 61 0.14 -15.99 -4.39
CA GLU A 61 1.32 -16.54 -3.70
C GLU A 61 1.10 -16.62 -2.19
N HIS A 62 0.55 -15.55 -1.59
CA HIS A 62 0.24 -15.52 -0.18
C HIS A 62 -0.79 -16.60 0.20
N LYS A 63 -1.81 -16.82 -0.63
CA LYS A 63 -2.82 -17.87 -0.41
C LYS A 63 -2.22 -19.27 -0.54
N ALA A 64 -1.32 -19.48 -1.50
CA ALA A 64 -0.62 -20.75 -1.66
C ALA A 64 0.34 -21.04 -0.49
N LYS A 65 1.06 -20.02 -0.03
CA LYS A 65 2.02 -20.13 1.09
C LYS A 65 1.34 -20.26 2.45
N TYR A 66 0.17 -19.64 2.60
CA TYR A 66 -0.59 -19.62 3.86
C TYR A 66 -2.05 -19.99 3.61
N PRO A 67 -2.36 -21.28 3.37
CA PRO A 67 -3.71 -21.73 3.07
C PRO A 67 -4.69 -21.47 4.22
N ASP A 68 -4.22 -21.54 5.48
CA ASP A 68 -5.02 -21.28 6.69
C ASP A 68 -5.11 -19.80 7.08
N TYR A 69 -4.53 -18.91 6.26
CA TYR A 69 -4.55 -17.48 6.58
C TYR A 69 -5.96 -16.90 6.47
N ARG A 70 -6.42 -16.30 7.57
CA ARG A 70 -7.68 -15.54 7.61
C ARG A 70 -7.46 -14.19 8.27
N PHE A 71 -7.86 -13.12 7.58
CA PHE A 71 -7.82 -11.77 8.14
C PHE A 71 -8.86 -11.62 9.26
N ARG A 72 -8.40 -11.30 10.47
CA ARG A 72 -9.24 -11.02 11.63
C ARG A 72 -8.93 -9.59 12.11
N PRO A 73 -9.72 -8.58 11.70
CA PRO A 73 -9.52 -7.22 12.18
C PRO A 73 -9.78 -7.16 13.68
N VAL A 74 -8.86 -6.57 14.45
CA VAL A 74 -9.10 -6.24 15.85
C VAL A 74 -9.95 -4.99 15.88
N HIS A 75 -11.19 -5.09 16.38
CA HIS A 75 -12.04 -3.93 16.57
C HIS A 75 -11.49 -3.14 17.76
N ARG A 76 -11.18 -1.86 17.56
CA ARG A 76 -10.85 -0.95 18.67
C ARG A 76 -12.16 -0.38 19.20
N GLU A 77 -12.37 -0.48 20.50
CA GLU A 77 -13.58 0.03 21.19
C GLU A 77 -13.72 1.55 21.05
N THR A 78 -12.59 2.27 20.91
CA THR A 78 -12.57 3.69 20.61
C THR A 78 -12.08 3.94 19.17
N PRO A 79 -12.92 4.51 18.29
CA PRO A 79 -12.49 4.87 16.95
C PRO A 79 -11.43 5.98 17.05
N PRO A 80 -10.32 5.88 16.29
CA PRO A 80 -9.32 6.94 16.27
C PRO A 80 -9.96 8.24 15.78
N GLN A 81 -9.69 9.33 16.49
CA GLN A 81 -10.20 10.66 16.15
C GLN A 81 -9.70 11.02 14.74
N ARG A 82 -10.63 11.11 13.78
CA ARG A 82 -10.33 11.56 12.42
C ARG A 82 -10.04 13.07 12.51
N ARG A 83 -8.76 13.45 12.43
CA ARG A 83 -8.32 14.85 12.31
C ARG A 83 -8.29 15.30 10.86
#